data_AF-A0A7L4NWX7-F1
#
_entry.id   AF-A0A7L4NWX7-F1
#
_cell.length_a   1.000
_cell.length_b   1.000
_cell.length_c   1.000
_cell.angle_alpha   90.00
_cell.angle_beta   90.00
_cell.angle_gamma   90.00
#
_symmetry.space_group_name_H-M   'P 1'
#
loop_
_entity.id
_entity.type
_entity.pdbx_description
1 polymer ?
#
loop_
_entity_poly.entity_id
_entity_poly.type
_entity_poly.pdbx_seq_one_letter_code
_entity_poly.pdbx_strand_id
1 'polypeptide(L)' 'MCESTVYTTDGTKIMEDAISIKIDGDTIDLEDILFNKKQITGRIVEIDLDKHEIYIKIKRKGNF' A
#
# COMPACT_ATOMS: atom_id res chain seq x y z
N MET A 1 -8.15 17.15 -0.92
CA MET A 1 -6.96 16.30 -0.79
C MET A 1 -7.51 14.91 -0.57
N CYS A 2 -7.15 13.95 -1.42
CA CYS A 2 -7.67 12.58 -1.31
C CYS A 2 -6.49 11.64 -1.06
N GLU A 3 -6.09 11.61 0.19
CA GLU A 3 -5.18 10.63 0.76
C GLU A 3 -5.93 9.35 1.12
N SER A 4 -5.20 8.24 1.28
CA SER A 4 -5.78 6.95 1.66
C SER A 4 -4.87 6.21 2.62
N THR A 5 -5.46 5.39 3.48
CA THR A 5 -4.70 4.51 4.36
C THR A 5 -4.42 3.19 3.66
N VAL A 6 -3.16 2.75 3.69
CA VAL A 6 -2.73 1.50 3.08
C VAL A 6 -2.65 0.42 4.15
N TYR A 7 -3.34 -0.70 3.93
CA TYR A 7 -3.38 -1.86 4.78
C TYR A 7 -2.84 -3.10 4.06
N THR A 8 -2.42 -4.09 4.83
CA THR A 8 -2.32 -5.46 4.35
C THR A 8 -3.70 -6.12 4.34
N THR A 9 -3.86 -7.22 3.60
CA THR A 9 -5.09 -8.02 3.63
C THR A 9 -5.38 -8.69 4.99
N ASP A 10 -4.41 -8.72 5.91
CA ASP A 10 -4.63 -9.18 7.29
C ASP A 10 -5.01 -8.05 8.26
N GLY A 11 -5.23 -6.83 7.75
CA GLY A 11 -5.65 -5.66 8.53
C GLY A 11 -4.50 -4.87 9.16
N THR A 12 -3.24 -5.28 8.96
CA THR A 12 -2.07 -4.53 9.43
C THR A 12 -1.93 -3.22 8.65
N LYS A 13 -1.89 -2.10 9.36
CA LYS A 13 -1.66 -0.79 8.74
C LYS A 13 -0.21 -0.67 8.24
N ILE A 14 -0.04 -0.29 6.98
CA ILE A 14 1.25 -0.10 6.33
C ILE A 14 1.69 1.35 6.36
N MET A 15 0.79 2.27 6.01
CA MET A 15 1.02 3.72 5.89
C MET A 15 -0.31 4.47 6.01
N GLU A 16 -0.33 5.56 6.79
CA GLU A 16 -1.42 6.55 6.83
C GLU A 16 -1.17 7.65 5.81
N ASP A 17 -2.25 8.32 5.39
CA ASP A 17 -2.21 9.50 4.53
C ASP A 17 -1.33 9.32 3.28
N ALA A 18 -1.42 8.17 2.61
CA ALA A 18 -0.66 7.90 1.40
C ALA A 18 -1.15 8.81 0.26
N ILE A 19 -0.22 9.52 -0.37
CA ILE A 19 -0.46 10.44 -1.49
C ILE A 19 0.10 9.95 -2.82
N SER A 20 1.04 8.99 -2.78
CA SER A 20 1.60 8.39 -3.99
C SER A 20 1.84 6.90 -3.77
N ILE A 21 1.40 6.10 -4.74
CA ILE A 21 1.66 4.68 -4.82
C ILE A 21 2.20 4.40 -6.22
N LYS A 22 3.45 3.94 -6.32
CA LYS A 22 4.08 3.54 -7.58
C LYS A 22 4.30 2.04 -7.57
N ILE A 23 4.02 1.40 -8.70
CA ILE A 23 4.10 -0.05 -8.84
C ILE A 23 5.06 -0.37 -9.98
N ASP A 24 6.09 -1.14 -9.69
CA ASP A 24 7.04 -1.69 -10.67
C ASP A 24 7.21 -3.19 -10.43
N GLY A 25 6.51 -3.99 -11.25
CA GLY A 25 6.38 -5.42 -11.04
C GLY A 25 5.74 -5.75 -9.68
N ASP A 26 6.46 -6.49 -8.85
CA ASP A 26 6.03 -6.84 -7.49
C ASP A 26 6.43 -5.78 -6.45
N THR A 27 7.16 -4.73 -6.84
CA THR A 27 7.62 -3.67 -5.94
C THR A 27 6.58 -2.57 -5.90
N ILE A 28 6.19 -2.16 -4.69
CA ILE A 28 5.26 -1.06 -4.45
C ILE A 28 5.97 -0.02 -3.57
N ASP A 29 6.13 1.18 -4.11
CA ASP A 29 6.66 2.33 -3.38
C ASP A 29 5.51 3.23 -2.93
N LEU A 30 5.44 3.49 -1.63
CA LEU A 30 4.45 4.34 -0.99
C LEU A 30 5.11 5.64 -0.49
N GLU A 31 4.38 6.75 -0.59
CA GLU A 31 4.77 8.06 -0.05
C GLU A 31 3.57 8.73 0.63
N ASP A 32 3.77 9.26 1.85
CA ASP A 32 2.75 9.98 2.63
C ASP A 32 2.84 11.50 2.49
N ILE A 33 1.91 12.22 3.13
CA ILE A 33 1.84 13.69 3.12
C ILE A 33 3.08 14.40 3.71
N LEU A 34 3.90 13.69 4.47
CA LEU A 34 5.15 14.19 5.06
C LEU A 34 6.38 13.76 4.25
N PHE A 35 6.17 13.19 3.05
CA PHE A 35 7.20 12.66 2.16
C PHE A 35 7.97 11.46 2.74
N ASN A 36 7.44 10.76 3.74
CA ASN A 36 8.02 9.50 4.20
C ASN A 36 7.78 8.41 3.17
N LYS A 37 8.80 7.60 2.92
CA LYS A 37 8.75 6.55 1.89
C LYS A 37 8.79 5.17 2.49
N LYS A 38 8.04 4.25 1.91
CA LYS A 38 8.07 2.82 2.27
C LYS A 38 7.96 1.96 1.03
N GLN A 39 8.94 1.09 0.84
CA GLN A 39 8.92 0.08 -0.21
C GLN A 39 8.45 -1.26 0.35
N ILE A 40 7.56 -1.92 -0.35
CA ILE A 40 7.07 -3.26 -0.03
C ILE A 40 7.03 -4.13 -1.28
N THR A 41 7.07 -5.44 -1.09
CA THR A 41 6.90 -6.41 -2.19
C THR A 41 5.55 -7.10 -2.06
N GLY A 42 4.73 -7.06 -3.10
CA GLY A 42 3.37 -7.58 -3.07
C GLY A 42 2.55 -7.12 -4.27
N ARG A 43 1.22 -7.14 -4.11
CA ARG A 43 0.28 -6.63 -5.11
C ARG A 43 -0.90 -5.93 -4.44
N ILE A 44 -1.40 -4.85 -5.05
CA ILE A 44 -2.70 -4.27 -4.67
C ILE A 44 -3.79 -5.29 -5.00
N VAL A 45 -4.73 -5.47 -4.09
CA VAL A 45 -5.89 -6.35 -4.30
C VAL A 45 -7.22 -5.62 -4.25
N GLU A 46 -7.28 -4.46 -3.61
CA GLU A 46 -8.48 -3.65 -3.49
C GLU A 46 -8.12 -2.17 -3.29
N ILE A 47 -8.92 -1.29 -3.90
CA ILE A 47 -8.89 0.16 -3.69
C ILE A 47 -10.34 0.55 -3.41
N ASP A 48 -10.62 0.89 -2.16
CA ASP A 48 -11.91 1.41 -1.70
C ASP A 48 -11.81 2.93 -1.54
N LEU A 49 -12.28 3.66 -2.55
CA LEU A 49 -12.20 5.12 -2.58
C LEU A 49 -13.26 5.79 -1.69
N ASP A 50 -14.34 5.10 -1.34
CA ASP A 50 -15.37 5.63 -0.44
C ASP A 50 -14.85 5.61 1.01
N LYS A 51 -14.14 4.55 1.38
CA LYS A 51 -13.51 4.44 2.71
C LYS A 51 -12.12 5.06 2.81
N HIS A 52 -11.54 5.49 1.70
CA HIS A 52 -10.14 5.93 1.62
C HIS A 52 -9.15 4.84 2.07
N GLU A 53 -9.35 3.60 1.61
CA GLU A 53 -8.55 2.44 2.00
C GLU A 53 -7.99 1.70 0.79
N ILE A 54 -6.73 1.25 0.91
CA ILE A 54 -6.04 0.47 -0.11
C ILE A 54 -5.47 -0.78 0.53
N TYR A 55 -5.76 -1.95 -0.04
CA TYR A 55 -5.36 -3.23 0.52
C TYR A 55 -4.30 -3.90 -0.34
N ILE A 56 -3.23 -4.35 0.30
CA ILE A 56 -2.07 -4.96 -0.33
C ILE A 56 -1.84 -6.37 0.21
N LYS A 57 -1.69 -7.33 -0.71
CA LYS A 57 -1.24 -8.68 -0.35
C LYS A 57 0.28 -8.73 -0.42
N ILE A 58 0.93 -8.83 0.74
CA ILE A 58 2.40 -8.93 0.83
C ILE A 58 2.88 -10.28 0.29
N LYS A 59 3.93 -10.24 -0.54
CA LYS A 59 4.65 -11.43 -0.99
C LYS A 59 5.66 -11.83 0.08
N ARG A 60 5.37 -12.91 0.82
CA ARG A 60 6.34 -13.49 1.76
C ARG A 60 7.41 -14.26 0.99
N LYS A 61 8.68 -14.15 1.39
CA LYS A 61 9.75 -15.02 0.87
C LYS A 61 9.40 -16.48 1.22
N GLY A 62 9.03 -17.30 0.22
CA GLY A 62 8.85 -18.74 0.43
C GLY A 62 7.84 -19.50 -0.42
N ASN A 63 6.91 -18.86 -1.14
CA ASN A 63 5.95 -19.58 -1.98
C ASN A 63 6.18 -19.29 -3.46
N PHE A 64 6.68 -20.31 -4.16
CA PHE A 64 6.73 -20.43 -5.62
C PHE A 64 5.35 -20.78 -6.17
#